data_AF-A0AAV7JN62-F1
#
_entry.id   AF-A0AAV7JN62-F1
#
_cell.length_a   1.000
_cell.length_b   1.000
_cell.length_c   1.000
_cell.angle_alpha   90.00
_cell.angle_beta   90.00
_cell.angle_gamma   90.00
#
_symmetry.space_group_name_H-M   'P 1'
#
loop_
_entity.id
_entity.type
_entity.pdbx_description
1 polymer ?
#
loop_
_entity_poly.entity_id
_entity_poly.type
_entity_poly.pdbx_seq_one_letter_code
_entity_poly.pdbx_strand_id
1 'polypeptide(L)'
;MNPVLSICEQPLQKGYRFRYLCEGSAHGPITGATSTKDKKTFPTIKIEQCLPNTTVYLHVSLCAEDSEEVHMHNLHGKSVFNGEYLEELRPNNRGDVIHSIQGISILHTKIQDKNEILGCKLAQCELLRQQGISQYIGMMTGWTKHHTQFDVSRFKKEIPNLQVFVNHAGSMSAANNVVRLCFRAYVACNGQIVQLREYSNPIYDCKASATAPLKIHRISRISGSMEGGEEVFLICDKIERHDIEVIFYSEQGEKIIGNGTFSGTDVYHQHVIVFKTPQCRSHGQCEVNAKVCIRRKKNPSDQSLPFDFTFTMPPTLYSRQEIPMDTNFETYYHQPTQFLTASGVPNYQLHNITDMPSDINYSSNSSYSQYPHNTPIPFHPSYIPQPDNTPHIPPLQSQDYSSTPSPFYQHDMQRSHQSPYSGPRASNSSHDNMKM
;
A
#
# COMPACT_ATOMS: atom_id res chain seq x y z
N MET A 1 31.62 12.08 -25.62
CA MET A 1 30.50 11.18 -25.30
C MET A 1 29.48 11.99 -24.53
N ASN A 2 28.18 11.78 -24.76
CA ASN A 2 27.11 12.54 -24.10
C ASN A 2 26.25 11.56 -23.30
N PRO A 3 26.54 11.35 -22.00
CA PRO A 3 25.91 10.27 -21.28
C PRO A 3 24.41 10.50 -21.13
N VAL A 4 23.62 9.43 -21.23
CA VAL A 4 22.15 9.49 -21.18
C VAL A 4 21.66 8.50 -20.14
N LEU A 5 20.76 8.95 -19.26
CA LEU A 5 20.08 8.10 -18.28
C LEU A 5 18.68 7.77 -18.82
N SER A 6 18.29 6.50 -18.72
CA SER A 6 16.95 6.03 -19.04
C SER A 6 16.48 4.98 -18.04
N ILE A 7 15.17 4.84 -17.89
CA ILE A 7 14.54 3.82 -17.04
C ILE A 7 14.11 2.65 -17.94
N CYS A 8 14.74 1.49 -17.76
CA CYS A 8 14.44 0.26 -18.51
C CYS A 8 13.25 -0.50 -17.93
N GLU A 9 13.10 -0.48 -16.61
CA GLU A 9 11.97 -1.11 -15.89
C GLU A 9 11.43 -0.09 -14.90
N GLN A 10 10.20 0.36 -15.12
CA GLN A 10 9.50 1.27 -14.21
C GLN A 10 9.11 0.54 -12.91
N PRO A 11 8.94 1.24 -11.77
CA PRO A 11 8.37 0.63 -10.58
C PRO A 11 6.89 0.28 -10.79
N LEU A 12 6.40 -0.72 -10.05
CA LEU A 12 4.99 -1.04 -9.97
C LEU A 12 4.22 0.17 -9.41
N GLN A 13 3.29 0.71 -10.20
CA GLN A 13 2.57 1.93 -9.82
C GLN A 13 1.54 1.70 -8.72
N LYS A 14 0.82 0.56 -8.73
CA LYS A 14 -0.28 0.28 -7.79
C LYS A 14 -0.12 -1.10 -7.15
N GLY A 15 -0.65 -1.25 -5.92
CA GLY A 15 -0.61 -2.50 -5.17
C GLY A 15 0.58 -2.62 -4.21
N TYR A 16 1.52 -1.68 -4.24
CA TYR A 16 2.58 -1.57 -3.24
C TYR A 16 2.09 -0.82 -1.99
N ARG A 17 2.46 -1.29 -0.79
CA ARG A 17 2.06 -0.67 0.49
C ARG A 17 3.23 0.06 1.12
N PHE A 18 3.05 1.34 1.42
CA PHE A 18 4.02 2.10 2.22
C PHE A 18 3.93 1.67 3.68
N ARG A 19 5.07 1.67 4.39
CA ARG A 19 5.15 1.08 5.74
C ARG A 19 5.60 2.06 6.78
N TYR A 20 4.89 2.13 7.90
CA TYR A 20 5.44 2.81 9.05
C TYR A 20 6.62 2.02 9.61
N LEU A 21 7.60 2.74 10.16
CA LEU A 21 8.75 2.12 10.82
C LEU A 21 8.34 1.08 11.88
N CYS A 22 7.28 1.37 12.63
CA CYS A 22 6.79 0.48 13.69
C CYS A 22 6.17 -0.83 13.18
N GLU A 23 5.95 -0.98 11.86
CA GLU A 23 5.48 -2.25 11.26
C GLU A 23 6.61 -3.30 11.12
N GLY A 24 7.88 -2.90 11.23
CA GLY A 24 9.04 -3.79 11.05
C GLY A 24 9.39 -4.10 9.58
N SER A 25 10.41 -4.94 9.38
CA SER A 25 11.12 -5.10 8.11
C SER A 25 10.52 -6.12 7.11
N ALA A 26 9.39 -6.78 7.42
CA ALA A 26 8.97 -8.00 6.73
C ALA A 26 8.18 -7.80 5.41
N HIS A 27 8.08 -6.58 4.86
CA HIS A 27 7.04 -6.25 3.88
C HIS A 27 7.45 -6.18 2.40
N GLY A 28 8.67 -6.61 2.08
CA GLY A 28 9.11 -6.80 0.70
C GLY A 28 9.44 -5.51 -0.04
N PRO A 29 10.30 -5.58 -1.06
CA PRO A 29 10.77 -4.41 -1.79
C PRO A 29 9.75 -3.89 -2.81
N ILE A 30 9.96 -2.67 -3.28
CA ILE A 30 9.34 -2.14 -4.49
C ILE A 30 9.74 -3.05 -5.66
N THR A 31 8.76 -3.55 -6.39
CA THR A 31 8.98 -4.37 -7.59
C THR A 31 8.84 -3.54 -8.86
N GLY A 32 9.31 -4.08 -9.98
CA GLY A 32 9.11 -3.50 -11.31
C GLY A 32 7.68 -3.67 -11.82
N ALA A 33 7.32 -2.89 -12.84
CA ALA A 33 6.00 -2.85 -13.45
C ALA A 33 5.64 -4.15 -14.19
N THR A 34 6.63 -4.89 -14.69
CA THR A 34 6.44 -6.19 -15.35
C THR A 34 6.60 -7.38 -14.40
N SER A 35 6.75 -7.11 -13.10
CA SER A 35 6.97 -8.14 -12.08
C SER A 35 5.74 -9.02 -11.94
N THR A 36 5.94 -10.34 -11.97
CA THR A 36 4.86 -11.33 -11.80
C THR A 36 5.05 -12.11 -10.50
N LYS A 37 4.20 -13.10 -10.23
CA LYS A 37 4.39 -14.01 -9.09
C LYS A 37 5.64 -14.87 -9.28
N ASP A 38 5.85 -15.37 -10.50
CA ASP A 38 6.90 -16.33 -10.83
C ASP A 38 8.23 -15.66 -11.20
N LYS A 39 8.17 -14.44 -11.75
CA LYS A 39 9.35 -13.69 -12.18
C LYS A 39 9.34 -12.29 -11.58
N LYS A 40 10.15 -12.09 -10.55
CA LYS A 40 10.31 -10.77 -9.93
C LYS A 40 11.24 -9.90 -10.76
N THR A 41 10.78 -8.71 -11.11
CA THR A 41 11.58 -7.62 -11.67
C THR A 41 11.62 -6.46 -10.67
N PHE A 42 12.53 -5.52 -10.88
CA PHE A 42 12.78 -4.38 -10.00
C PHE A 42 13.10 -3.13 -10.82
N PRO A 43 12.89 -1.92 -10.28
CA PRO A 43 13.25 -0.68 -10.96
C PRO A 43 14.68 -0.76 -11.50
N THR A 44 14.83 -0.58 -12.81
CA THR A 44 16.11 -0.79 -13.50
C THR A 44 16.38 0.40 -14.39
N ILE A 45 17.58 0.94 -14.29
CA ILE A 45 18.06 2.06 -15.11
C ILE A 45 19.15 1.60 -16.08
N LYS A 46 19.34 2.39 -17.13
CA LYS A 46 20.50 2.31 -18.02
C LYS A 46 21.14 3.68 -18.15
N ILE A 47 22.46 3.74 -18.05
CA ILE A 47 23.26 4.93 -18.33
C ILE A 47 24.18 4.58 -19.49
N GLU A 48 24.00 5.24 -20.61
CA GLU A 48 24.74 4.98 -21.86
C GLU A 48 25.83 6.02 -22.06
N GLN A 49 26.81 5.69 -22.91
CA GLN A 49 27.86 6.62 -23.34
C GLN A 49 28.69 7.21 -22.20
N CYS A 50 28.91 6.44 -21.14
CA CYS A 50 29.91 6.76 -20.12
C CYS A 50 31.31 6.49 -20.68
N LEU A 51 32.29 7.22 -20.17
CA LEU A 51 33.69 6.86 -20.41
C LEU A 51 33.98 5.48 -19.76
N PRO A 52 34.64 4.55 -20.46
CA PRO A 52 35.08 3.30 -19.83
C PRO A 52 36.00 3.57 -18.64
N ASN A 53 35.95 2.69 -17.63
CA ASN A 53 36.76 2.78 -16.39
C ASN A 53 36.50 4.01 -15.50
N THR A 54 35.47 4.82 -15.76
CA THR A 54 35.09 5.89 -14.84
C THR A 54 34.17 5.40 -13.72
N THR A 55 34.06 6.19 -12.66
CA THR A 55 33.05 6.01 -11.63
C THR A 55 31.76 6.73 -12.03
N VAL A 56 30.62 6.08 -11.80
CA VAL A 56 29.29 6.67 -11.88
C VAL A 56 28.67 6.61 -10.48
N TYR A 57 28.24 7.75 -9.95
CA TYR A 57 27.51 7.77 -8.68
C TYR A 57 26.01 7.83 -8.93
N LEU A 58 25.28 6.85 -8.40
CA LEU A 58 23.83 6.80 -8.47
C LEU A 58 23.23 7.31 -7.15
N HIS A 59 22.34 8.29 -7.26
CA HIS A 59 21.55 8.85 -6.18
C HIS A 59 20.07 8.70 -6.51
N VAL A 60 19.31 7.98 -5.68
CA VAL A 60 17.86 7.87 -5.81
C VAL A 60 17.17 8.42 -4.58
N SER A 61 16.21 9.31 -4.81
CA SER A 61 15.41 9.95 -3.75
C SER A 61 13.93 9.88 -4.09
N LEU A 62 13.06 10.13 -3.10
CA LEU A 62 11.62 10.27 -3.32
C LEU A 62 11.26 11.73 -3.58
N CYS A 63 10.40 11.95 -4.56
CA CYS A 63 9.83 13.26 -4.90
C CYS A 63 8.30 13.20 -5.03
N ALA A 64 7.66 14.37 -5.04
CA ALA A 64 6.23 14.50 -5.24
C ALA A 64 5.78 14.02 -6.64
N GLU A 65 4.47 13.79 -6.81
CA GLU A 65 3.91 13.35 -8.09
C GLU A 65 4.04 14.43 -9.17
N ASP A 66 3.58 15.65 -8.83
CA ASP A 66 3.41 16.77 -9.76
C ASP A 66 4.54 17.81 -9.69
N SER A 67 5.61 17.55 -8.93
CA SER A 67 6.73 18.49 -8.80
C SER A 67 8.06 17.76 -8.56
N GLU A 68 9.17 18.49 -8.75
CA GLU A 68 10.51 17.98 -8.45
C GLU A 68 10.89 18.04 -6.96
N GLU A 69 9.96 18.47 -6.12
CA GLU A 69 10.19 18.66 -4.70
C GLU A 69 10.45 17.32 -3.98
N VAL A 70 11.36 17.36 -3.01
CA VAL A 70 11.65 16.19 -2.17
C VAL A 70 10.41 15.75 -1.39
N HIS A 71 10.21 14.44 -1.30
CA HIS A 71 9.06 13.88 -0.58
C HIS A 71 9.37 13.62 0.89
N MET A 72 8.35 13.70 1.76
CA MET A 72 8.51 13.47 3.21
C MET A 72 8.79 12.01 3.57
N HIS A 73 8.40 11.05 2.73
CA HIS A 73 8.66 9.62 2.94
C HIS A 73 10.11 9.27 2.66
N ASN A 74 10.60 8.17 3.21
CA ASN A 74 12.00 7.77 3.08
C ASN A 74 12.14 6.45 2.33
N LEU A 75 13.22 6.30 1.56
CA LEU A 75 13.62 4.96 1.15
C LEU A 75 14.16 4.20 2.37
N HIS A 76 14.10 2.88 2.31
CA HIS A 76 14.75 1.98 3.26
C HIS A 76 15.17 0.69 2.57
N GLY A 77 16.33 0.15 2.94
CA GLY A 77 16.84 -1.08 2.36
C GLY A 77 18.36 -1.06 2.21
N LYS A 78 18.85 -1.96 1.35
CA LYS A 78 20.27 -2.03 1.02
C LYS A 78 20.72 -0.76 0.28
N SER A 79 21.91 -0.27 0.60
CA SER A 79 22.50 0.94 0.00
C SER A 79 21.65 2.21 0.19
N VAL A 80 20.77 2.22 1.19
CA VAL A 80 19.99 3.39 1.57
C VAL A 80 20.58 4.03 2.83
N PHE A 81 20.84 5.33 2.75
CA PHE A 81 21.46 6.13 3.79
C PHE A 81 20.62 7.39 3.99
N ASN A 82 20.11 7.60 5.20
CA ASN A 82 19.22 8.74 5.53
C ASN A 82 18.08 8.94 4.51
N GLY A 83 17.40 7.86 4.14
CA GLY A 83 16.23 7.91 3.27
C GLY A 83 16.52 8.03 1.76
N GLU A 84 17.79 7.96 1.35
CA GLU A 84 18.22 8.05 -0.05
C GLU A 84 19.06 6.83 -0.45
N TYR A 85 18.85 6.31 -1.65
CA TYR A 85 19.70 5.25 -2.21
C TYR A 85 20.97 5.87 -2.78
N LEU A 86 22.13 5.38 -2.37
CA LEU A 86 23.44 5.86 -2.82
C LEU A 86 24.34 4.67 -3.17
N GLU A 87 24.88 4.66 -4.38
CA GLU A 87 25.79 3.60 -4.81
C GLU A 87 26.84 4.09 -5.81
N GLU A 88 28.03 3.50 -5.74
CA GLU A 88 29.08 3.67 -6.73
C GLU A 88 29.00 2.55 -7.77
N LEU A 89 28.86 2.93 -9.04
CA LEU A 89 28.75 2.02 -10.18
C LEU A 89 29.93 2.21 -11.14
N ARG A 90 30.17 1.20 -11.97
CA ARG A 90 31.20 1.22 -13.01
C ARG A 90 30.59 0.85 -14.36
N PRO A 91 30.85 1.64 -15.43
CA PRO A 91 30.49 1.26 -16.78
C PRO A 91 31.19 -0.02 -17.19
N ASN A 92 30.51 -0.82 -18.01
CA ASN A 92 31.11 -1.96 -18.68
C ASN A 92 32.10 -1.51 -19.78
N ASN A 93 32.71 -2.46 -20.48
CA ASN A 93 33.67 -2.17 -21.56
C ASN A 93 33.08 -1.39 -22.75
N ARG A 94 31.75 -1.32 -22.88
CA ARG A 94 31.04 -0.55 -23.91
C ARG A 94 30.70 0.88 -23.45
N GLY A 95 30.99 1.23 -22.19
CA GLY A 95 30.61 2.51 -21.61
C GLY A 95 29.16 2.56 -21.10
N ASP A 96 28.53 1.40 -20.87
CA ASP A 96 27.15 1.34 -20.37
C ASP A 96 27.10 0.86 -18.92
N VAL A 97 26.17 1.41 -18.15
CA VAL A 97 25.73 0.89 -16.85
C VAL A 97 24.29 0.40 -17.00
N ILE A 98 24.01 -0.84 -16.62
CA ILE A 98 22.64 -1.34 -16.42
C ILE A 98 22.55 -1.74 -14.96
N HIS A 99 21.67 -1.09 -14.21
CA HIS A 99 21.59 -1.28 -12.77
C HIS A 99 20.16 -1.52 -12.31
N SER A 100 19.94 -2.67 -11.68
CA SER A 100 18.66 -3.06 -11.10
C SER A 100 18.68 -2.80 -9.61
N ILE A 101 17.80 -1.93 -9.14
CA ILE A 101 17.77 -1.48 -7.74
C ILE A 101 16.83 -2.40 -6.96
N GLN A 102 17.43 -3.31 -6.21
CA GLN A 102 16.71 -4.35 -5.48
C GLN A 102 16.72 -4.09 -3.97
N GLY A 103 15.73 -4.62 -3.27
CA GLY A 103 15.71 -4.58 -1.81
C GLY A 103 15.40 -3.20 -1.19
N ILE A 104 14.90 -2.25 -1.99
CA ILE A 104 14.44 -0.94 -1.49
C ILE A 104 12.93 -0.96 -1.21
N SER A 105 12.52 -0.21 -0.19
CA SER A 105 11.14 -0.07 0.29
C SER A 105 10.84 1.39 0.64
N ILE A 106 9.57 1.73 0.83
CA ILE A 106 9.15 3.09 1.22
C ILE A 106 8.69 3.09 2.67
N LEU A 107 9.41 3.83 3.50
CA LEU A 107 9.00 4.16 4.86
C LEU A 107 8.05 5.36 4.85
N HIS A 108 6.83 5.10 5.27
CA HIS A 108 5.78 6.08 5.46
C HIS A 108 6.08 6.93 6.70
N THR A 109 6.31 8.22 6.46
CA THR A 109 6.53 9.23 7.51
C THR A 109 5.20 9.64 8.13
N LYS A 110 5.14 9.82 9.45
CA LYS A 110 3.93 10.33 10.11
C LYS A 110 3.74 11.81 9.76
N ILE A 111 2.49 12.24 9.60
CA ILE A 111 2.17 13.63 9.20
C ILE A 111 2.76 14.66 10.18
N GLN A 112 2.74 14.37 11.49
CA GLN A 112 3.34 15.23 12.51
C GLN A 112 4.86 15.47 12.33
N ASP A 113 5.57 14.53 11.72
CA ASP A 113 7.02 14.60 11.53
C ASP A 113 7.40 15.18 10.14
N LYS A 114 6.40 15.53 9.32
CA LYS A 114 6.56 15.97 7.92
C LYS A 114 7.62 17.06 7.77
N ASN A 115 7.48 18.16 8.52
CA ASN A 115 8.30 19.35 8.32
C ASN A 115 9.75 19.12 8.78
N GLU A 116 9.97 18.37 9.86
CA GLU A 116 11.32 18.04 10.31
C GLU A 116 12.06 17.17 9.29
N ILE A 117 11.39 16.15 8.75
CA ILE A 117 11.98 15.25 7.76
C ILE A 117 12.25 15.98 6.44
N LEU A 118 11.29 16.77 5.94
CA LEU A 118 11.49 17.57 4.73
C LEU A 118 12.60 18.60 4.92
N GLY A 119 12.70 19.26 6.08
CA GLY A 119 13.79 20.18 6.39
C GLY A 119 15.16 19.50 6.33
N CYS A 120 15.28 18.28 6.88
CA CYS A 120 16.51 17.49 6.76
C CYS A 120 16.85 17.17 5.29
N LYS A 121 15.85 16.80 4.48
CA LYS A 121 16.04 16.49 3.05
C LYS A 121 16.42 17.71 2.21
N LEU A 122 15.88 18.88 2.52
CA LEU A 122 16.30 20.13 1.90
C LEU A 122 17.75 20.46 2.28
N ALA A 123 18.15 20.24 3.53
CA ALA A 123 19.54 20.39 3.95
C ALA A 123 20.47 19.37 3.23
N GLN A 124 20.03 18.12 3.04
CA GLN A 124 20.74 17.13 2.23
C GLN A 124 20.97 17.61 0.79
N CYS A 125 19.95 18.19 0.15
CA CYS A 125 20.08 18.76 -1.19
C CYS A 125 21.13 19.88 -1.24
N GLU A 126 21.15 20.75 -0.23
CA GLU A 126 22.12 21.85 -0.15
C GLU A 126 23.54 21.35 0.10
N LEU A 127 23.73 20.36 0.98
CA LEU A 127 25.03 19.73 1.21
C LEU A 127 25.58 19.07 -0.05
N LEU A 128 24.73 18.33 -0.77
CA LEU A 128 25.09 17.71 -2.04
C LEU A 128 25.53 18.75 -3.07
N ARG A 129 24.81 19.88 -3.15
CA ARG A 129 25.14 21.00 -4.04
C ARG A 129 26.49 21.64 -3.70
N GLN A 130 26.80 21.79 -2.41
CA GLN A 130 28.02 22.46 -1.94
C GLN A 130 29.27 21.56 -2.01
N GLN A 131 29.16 20.29 -1.63
CA GLN A 131 30.30 19.38 -1.48
C GLN A 131 30.52 18.48 -2.71
N GLY A 132 29.51 18.34 -3.56
CA GLY A 132 29.52 17.38 -4.66
C GLY A 132 29.27 15.94 -4.21
N ILE A 133 28.88 15.10 -5.16
CA ILE A 133 28.35 13.75 -4.89
C ILE A 133 29.32 12.82 -4.15
N SER A 134 30.62 12.87 -4.47
CA SER A 134 31.61 11.95 -3.89
C SER A 134 31.77 12.17 -2.38
N GLN A 135 31.92 13.43 -1.97
CA GLN A 135 32.01 13.81 -0.56
C GLN A 135 30.68 13.57 0.17
N TYR A 136 29.56 13.92 -0.48
CA TYR A 136 28.22 13.69 0.05
C TYR A 136 27.96 12.21 0.38
N ILE A 137 28.29 11.28 -0.52
CA ILE A 137 28.16 9.84 -0.28
C ILE A 137 29.03 9.40 0.90
N GLY A 138 30.28 9.87 0.98
CA GLY A 138 31.17 9.59 2.10
C GLY A 138 30.58 10.03 3.45
N MET A 139 29.98 11.23 3.49
CA MET A 139 29.32 11.75 4.68
C MET A 139 28.08 10.92 5.06
N MET A 140 27.16 10.69 4.11
CA MET A 140 25.91 9.95 4.38
C MET A 140 26.18 8.51 4.82
N THR A 141 27.08 7.81 4.14
CA THR A 141 27.48 6.45 4.51
C THR A 141 28.11 6.41 5.90
N GLY A 142 28.99 7.38 6.21
CA GLY A 142 29.58 7.52 7.54
C GLY A 142 28.55 7.80 8.64
N TRP A 143 27.48 8.53 8.31
CA TRP A 143 26.43 8.86 9.27
C TRP A 143 25.56 7.67 9.67
N THR A 144 25.33 6.76 8.73
CA THR A 144 24.41 5.63 8.85
C THR A 144 25.12 4.33 9.30
N LYS A 145 26.45 4.32 9.46
CA LYS A 145 27.22 3.10 9.87
C LYS A 145 26.69 2.40 11.13
N HIS A 146 25.98 3.10 12.00
CA HIS A 146 25.40 2.55 13.23
C HIS A 146 23.86 2.53 13.25
N HIS A 147 23.20 3.09 12.24
CA HIS A 147 21.74 3.21 12.21
C HIS A 147 21.22 3.24 10.77
N THR A 148 20.42 2.25 10.36
CA THR A 148 19.84 2.16 9.00
C THR A 148 18.59 3.04 8.81
N GLN A 149 18.20 3.77 9.85
CA GLN A 149 17.02 4.62 9.86
C GLN A 149 17.43 6.10 9.71
N PHE A 150 16.52 6.90 9.15
CA PHE A 150 16.65 8.36 9.07
C PHE A 150 16.87 8.99 10.44
N ASP A 151 18.01 9.66 10.64
CA ASP A 151 18.43 10.20 11.94
C ASP A 151 18.28 11.73 12.02
N VAL A 152 17.07 12.18 12.32
CA VAL A 152 16.76 13.62 12.50
C VAL A 152 17.62 14.26 13.60
N SER A 153 17.95 13.50 14.65
CA SER A 153 18.72 14.04 15.79
C SER A 153 20.14 14.42 15.36
N ARG A 154 20.73 13.62 14.48
CA ARG A 154 22.04 13.91 13.89
C ARG A 154 22.02 15.12 12.99
N PHE A 155 20.99 15.28 12.14
CA PHE A 155 20.82 16.51 11.35
C PHE A 155 20.72 17.75 12.24
N LYS A 156 19.94 17.68 13.34
CA LYS A 156 19.82 18.79 14.31
C LYS A 156 21.17 19.16 14.93
N LYS A 157 22.07 18.20 15.12
CA LYS A 157 23.41 18.40 15.68
C LYS A 157 24.42 18.90 14.66
N GLU A 158 24.43 18.32 13.46
CA GLU A 158 25.49 18.53 12.46
C GLU A 158 25.19 19.64 11.45
N ILE A 159 23.92 20.06 11.29
CA ILE A 159 23.52 21.10 10.34
C ILE A 159 23.17 22.40 11.07
N PRO A 160 24.06 23.42 11.02
CA PRO A 160 23.73 24.75 11.49
C PRO A 160 22.53 25.30 10.73
N ASN A 161 21.65 26.02 11.42
CA ASN A 161 20.46 26.64 10.83
C ASN A 161 19.46 25.66 10.16
N LEU A 162 19.42 24.39 10.59
CA LEU A 162 18.43 23.42 10.10
C LEU A 162 16.99 23.97 10.12
N GLN A 163 16.67 24.81 11.11
CA GLN A 163 15.35 25.43 11.26
C GLN A 163 14.91 26.24 10.02
N VAL A 164 15.85 26.84 9.27
CA VAL A 164 15.52 27.58 8.03
C VAL A 164 14.91 26.63 7.01
N PHE A 165 15.48 25.44 6.85
CA PHE A 165 14.95 24.41 5.96
C PHE A 165 13.61 23.84 6.46
N VAL A 166 13.47 23.64 7.77
CA VAL A 166 12.20 23.18 8.39
C VAL A 166 11.08 24.20 8.17
N ASN A 167 11.38 25.50 8.28
CA ASN A 167 10.40 26.56 8.02
C ASN A 167 9.97 26.58 6.54
N HIS A 168 10.92 26.42 5.62
CA HIS A 168 10.61 26.32 4.18
C HIS A 168 9.72 25.10 3.89
N ALA A 169 10.03 23.96 4.50
CA ALA A 169 9.23 22.74 4.37
C ALA A 169 7.76 22.90 4.81
N GLY A 170 7.46 23.82 5.73
CA GLY A 170 6.10 24.10 6.18
C GLY A 170 5.17 24.61 5.08
N SER A 171 5.72 25.19 4.02
CA SER A 171 4.97 25.67 2.85
C SER A 171 4.79 24.62 1.74
N MET A 172 5.52 23.50 1.81
CA MET A 172 5.51 22.48 0.77
C MET A 172 4.28 21.59 0.88
N SER A 173 3.65 21.31 -0.25
CA SER A 173 2.61 20.28 -0.35
C SER A 173 3.25 18.91 -0.60
N ALA A 174 2.80 17.88 0.11
CA ALA A 174 3.27 16.52 -0.11
C ALA A 174 2.09 15.56 0.07
N ALA A 175 1.65 14.97 -1.03
CA ALA A 175 0.58 13.98 -1.01
C ALA A 175 1.05 12.73 -0.26
N ASN A 176 0.31 12.33 0.77
CA ASN A 176 0.76 11.29 1.70
C ASN A 176 0.65 9.85 1.14
N ASN A 177 0.10 9.68 -0.06
CA ASN A 177 -0.24 8.37 -0.62
C ASN A 177 0.39 8.12 -2.01
N VAL A 178 1.29 8.99 -2.47
CA VAL A 178 1.93 8.87 -3.78
C VAL A 178 3.34 9.45 -3.75
N VAL A 179 4.28 8.77 -4.40
CA VAL A 179 5.67 9.24 -4.58
C VAL A 179 6.18 8.91 -5.97
N ARG A 180 7.24 9.58 -6.40
CA ARG A 180 8.05 9.17 -7.57
C ARG A 180 9.50 8.93 -7.15
N LEU A 181 10.18 7.98 -7.80
CA LEU A 181 11.63 7.82 -7.69
C LEU A 181 12.30 8.87 -8.59
N CYS A 182 13.17 9.70 -8.04
CA CYS A 182 14.06 10.57 -8.79
C CYS A 182 15.44 9.89 -8.88
N PHE A 183 15.80 9.42 -10.06
CA PHE A 183 17.11 8.87 -10.36
C PHE A 183 18.04 10.00 -10.79
N ARG A 184 19.16 10.17 -10.11
CA ARG A 184 20.24 11.08 -10.49
C ARG A 184 21.53 10.31 -10.66
N ALA A 185 22.16 10.46 -11.82
CA ALA A 185 23.47 9.88 -12.08
C ALA A 185 24.50 10.98 -12.23
N TYR A 186 25.63 10.85 -11.56
CA TYR A 186 26.75 11.77 -11.65
C TYR A 186 27.90 11.05 -12.35
N VAL A 187 28.19 11.45 -13.58
CA VAL A 187 29.11 10.76 -14.48
C VAL A 187 30.33 11.64 -14.72
N ALA A 188 31.53 11.10 -14.50
CA ALA A 188 32.76 11.80 -14.86
C ALA A 188 32.95 11.81 -16.39
N CYS A 189 32.99 13.00 -16.99
CA CYS A 189 33.21 13.23 -18.42
C CYS A 189 34.29 14.32 -18.57
N ASN A 190 35.43 13.98 -19.18
CA ASN A 190 36.53 14.93 -19.48
C ASN A 190 36.98 15.77 -18.26
N GLY A 191 37.05 15.15 -17.09
CA GLY A 191 37.45 15.83 -15.84
C GLY A 191 36.33 16.64 -15.16
N GLN A 192 35.12 16.69 -15.73
CA GLN A 192 33.94 17.31 -15.13
C GLN A 192 32.91 16.26 -14.74
N ILE A 193 32.06 16.57 -13.75
CA ILE A 193 30.92 15.73 -13.39
C ILE A 193 29.68 16.25 -14.11
N VAL A 194 29.06 15.39 -14.91
CA VAL A 194 27.77 15.64 -15.56
C VAL A 194 26.67 14.99 -14.71
N GLN A 195 25.65 15.78 -14.36
CA GLN A 195 24.47 15.27 -13.65
C GLN A 195 23.35 14.96 -14.64
N LEU A 196 22.91 13.72 -14.66
CA LEU A 196 21.73 13.24 -15.39
C LEU A 196 20.58 13.03 -14.41
N ARG A 197 19.34 13.17 -14.89
CA ARG A 197 18.16 12.99 -14.05
C ARG A 197 17.01 12.39 -14.84
N GLU A 198 16.35 11.42 -14.23
CA GLU A 198 15.11 10.82 -14.73
C GLU A 198 14.13 10.56 -13.57
N TYR A 199 12.84 10.64 -13.85
CA TYR A 199 11.77 10.41 -12.87
C TYR A 199 10.96 9.19 -13.24
N SER A 200 10.70 8.31 -12.27
CA SER A 200 9.81 7.17 -12.49
C SER A 200 8.36 7.60 -12.70
N ASN A 201 7.53 6.64 -13.12
CA ASN A 201 6.08 6.71 -12.92
C ASN A 201 5.74 6.78 -11.41
N PRO A 202 4.58 7.35 -11.04
CA PRO A 202 4.15 7.42 -9.65
C PRO A 202 3.92 6.03 -9.05
N ILE A 203 4.28 5.90 -7.78
CA ILE A 203 4.03 4.74 -6.93
C ILE A 203 2.97 5.19 -5.94
N TYR A 204 1.81 4.55 -5.98
CA TYR A 204 0.69 4.85 -5.09
C TYR A 204 0.61 3.84 -3.94
N ASP A 205 0.37 4.36 -2.74
CA ASP A 205 0.13 3.52 -1.57
C ASP A 205 -1.19 2.76 -1.71
N CYS A 206 -1.13 1.44 -1.62
CA CYS A 206 -2.31 0.58 -1.71
C CYS A 206 -3.15 0.55 -0.42
N LYS A 207 -2.72 1.22 0.65
CA LYS A 207 -3.57 1.45 1.83
C LYS A 207 -4.51 2.65 1.68
N ALA A 208 -4.22 3.58 0.78
CA ALA A 208 -5.10 4.72 0.55
C ALA A 208 -6.27 4.30 -0.37
N SER A 209 -7.51 4.50 0.08
CA SER A 209 -8.71 4.09 -0.66
C SER A 209 -8.87 4.77 -2.03
N ALA A 210 -8.25 5.94 -2.22
CA ALA A 210 -8.23 6.64 -3.50
C ALA A 210 -7.36 5.96 -4.56
N THR A 211 -6.39 5.13 -4.15
CA THR A 211 -5.35 4.58 -5.04
C THR A 211 -5.17 3.07 -4.94
N ALA A 212 -5.75 2.44 -3.92
CA ALA A 212 -5.74 0.99 -3.74
C ALA A 212 -6.37 0.28 -4.96
N PRO A 213 -5.84 -0.87 -5.40
CA PRO A 213 -6.49 -1.67 -6.44
C PRO A 213 -7.93 -2.00 -6.05
N LEU A 214 -8.86 -1.86 -6.99
CA LEU A 214 -10.25 -2.26 -6.76
C LEU A 214 -10.40 -3.77 -6.87
N LYS A 215 -11.10 -4.37 -5.91
CA LYS A 215 -11.38 -5.81 -5.89
C LYS A 215 -12.78 -6.09 -5.35
N ILE A 216 -13.54 -6.88 -6.10
CA ILE A 216 -14.79 -7.48 -5.66
C ILE A 216 -14.44 -8.83 -5.03
N HIS A 217 -14.98 -9.10 -3.84
CA HIS A 217 -14.83 -10.40 -3.16
C HIS A 217 -16.05 -11.28 -3.39
N ARG A 218 -17.26 -10.72 -3.28
CA ARG A 218 -18.53 -11.45 -3.41
C ARG A 218 -19.64 -10.54 -3.90
N ILE A 219 -20.62 -11.15 -4.57
CA ILE A 219 -21.88 -10.53 -4.98
C ILE A 219 -23.04 -11.42 -4.52
N SER A 220 -24.13 -10.83 -4.01
CA SER A 220 -25.25 -11.61 -3.48
C SER A 220 -26.07 -12.32 -4.55
N ARG A 221 -26.05 -11.80 -5.80
CA ARG A 221 -26.74 -12.37 -6.96
C ARG A 221 -25.82 -12.31 -8.17
N ILE A 222 -25.77 -13.40 -8.92
CA ILE A 222 -25.05 -13.52 -10.20
C ILE A 222 -26.01 -13.53 -11.39
N SER A 223 -27.28 -13.24 -11.15
CA SER A 223 -28.28 -13.08 -12.20
C SER A 223 -29.37 -12.09 -11.77
N GLY A 224 -30.11 -11.59 -12.76
CA GLY A 224 -31.24 -10.71 -12.51
C GLY A 224 -32.13 -10.46 -13.72
N SER A 225 -33.30 -9.88 -13.46
CA SER A 225 -34.28 -9.55 -14.49
C SER A 225 -33.72 -8.53 -15.49
N MET A 226 -34.00 -8.74 -16.78
CA MET A 226 -33.73 -7.77 -17.84
C MET A 226 -34.43 -6.42 -17.64
N GLU A 227 -35.50 -6.36 -16.83
CA GLU A 227 -36.17 -5.11 -16.46
C GLU A 227 -35.31 -4.23 -15.54
N GLY A 228 -34.32 -4.81 -14.86
CA GLY A 228 -33.50 -4.13 -13.86
C GLY A 228 -34.25 -3.91 -12.54
N GLY A 229 -33.65 -3.08 -11.66
CA GLY A 229 -34.27 -2.65 -10.40
C GLY A 229 -34.11 -3.62 -9.23
N GLU A 230 -33.56 -4.81 -9.44
CA GLU A 230 -33.31 -5.77 -8.37
C GLU A 230 -32.12 -5.36 -7.51
N GLU A 231 -32.27 -5.50 -6.19
CA GLU A 231 -31.24 -5.13 -5.23
C GLU A 231 -30.13 -6.18 -5.13
N VAL A 232 -28.89 -5.72 -5.19
CA VAL A 232 -27.68 -6.55 -5.16
C VAL A 232 -26.69 -5.98 -4.15
N PHE A 233 -26.13 -6.85 -3.32
CA PHE A 233 -25.11 -6.54 -2.33
C PHE A 233 -23.75 -6.97 -2.88
N LEU A 234 -22.82 -6.03 -2.98
CA LEU A 234 -21.47 -6.26 -3.49
C LEU A 234 -20.46 -5.96 -2.39
N ILE A 235 -19.66 -6.96 -2.03
CA ILE A 235 -18.59 -6.87 -1.02
C ILE A 235 -17.26 -6.66 -1.73
N CYS A 236 -16.50 -5.64 -1.32
CA CYS A 236 -15.26 -5.21 -1.95
C CYS A 236 -14.19 -4.75 -0.96
N ASP A 237 -12.98 -4.53 -1.47
CA ASP A 237 -11.93 -3.81 -0.74
C ASP A 237 -12.35 -2.35 -0.45
N LYS A 238 -11.58 -1.66 0.40
CA LYS A 238 -11.95 -0.32 0.87
C LYS A 238 -12.06 0.68 -0.29
N ILE A 239 -13.22 1.30 -0.45
CA ILE A 239 -13.53 2.27 -1.52
C ILE A 239 -13.84 3.69 -1.00
N GLU A 240 -13.73 4.69 -1.87
CA GLU A 240 -14.19 6.05 -1.58
C GLU A 240 -15.68 6.19 -1.95
N ARG A 241 -16.51 6.59 -0.99
CA ARG A 241 -17.98 6.61 -1.11
C ARG A 241 -18.52 7.35 -2.34
N HIS A 242 -17.86 8.44 -2.73
CA HIS A 242 -18.36 9.33 -3.81
C HIS A 242 -17.65 9.11 -5.15
N ASP A 243 -16.55 8.35 -5.17
CA ASP A 243 -15.71 8.12 -6.35
C ASP A 243 -15.75 6.66 -6.83
N ILE A 244 -16.94 6.07 -6.81
CA ILE A 244 -17.16 4.67 -7.17
C ILE A 244 -18.45 4.52 -7.95
N GLU A 245 -18.45 3.64 -8.95
CA GLU A 245 -19.61 3.20 -9.71
C GLU A 245 -19.55 1.69 -9.98
N VAL A 246 -20.72 1.08 -10.17
CA VAL A 246 -20.88 -0.33 -10.55
C VAL A 246 -21.30 -0.36 -12.02
N ILE A 247 -20.60 -1.13 -12.85
CA ILE A 247 -20.80 -1.12 -14.31
C ILE A 247 -21.03 -2.52 -14.80
N PHE A 248 -22.02 -2.66 -15.68
CA PHE A 248 -22.33 -3.88 -16.41
C PHE A 248 -21.94 -3.70 -17.87
N TYR A 249 -21.23 -4.68 -18.41
CA TYR A 249 -20.87 -4.73 -19.81
C TYR A 249 -21.17 -6.11 -20.40
N SER A 250 -21.32 -6.16 -21.73
CA SER A 250 -21.50 -7.40 -22.48
C SER A 250 -20.38 -8.39 -22.17
N GLU A 251 -20.63 -9.70 -22.23
CA GLU A 251 -19.62 -10.74 -21.98
C GLU A 251 -18.25 -10.48 -22.65
N GLN A 252 -18.25 -9.93 -23.87
CA GLN A 252 -17.05 -9.62 -24.67
C GLN A 252 -16.29 -8.35 -24.24
N GLY A 253 -16.81 -7.55 -23.30
CA GLY A 253 -16.17 -6.30 -22.87
C GLY A 253 -16.48 -5.06 -23.71
N GLU A 254 -17.10 -5.22 -24.88
CA GLU A 254 -17.18 -4.14 -25.88
C GLU A 254 -18.28 -3.11 -25.62
N LYS A 255 -19.41 -3.53 -25.04
CA LYS A 255 -20.60 -2.67 -24.88
C LYS A 255 -20.99 -2.54 -23.41
N ILE A 256 -21.08 -1.31 -22.92
CA ILE A 256 -21.69 -1.00 -21.63
C ILE A 256 -23.20 -1.26 -21.72
N ILE A 257 -23.70 -2.15 -20.85
CA ILE A 257 -25.13 -2.44 -20.69
C ILE A 257 -25.78 -1.33 -19.87
N GLY A 258 -25.14 -0.95 -18.77
CA GLY A 258 -25.60 0.12 -17.89
C GLY A 258 -24.88 0.15 -16.55
N ASN A 259 -25.23 1.14 -15.73
CA ASN A 259 -24.66 1.32 -14.40
C ASN A 259 -25.63 0.83 -13.33
N GLY A 260 -25.10 0.16 -12.31
CA GLY A 260 -25.84 -0.10 -11.09
C GLY A 260 -26.25 1.21 -10.42
N THR A 261 -27.51 1.33 -10.02
CA THR A 261 -28.04 2.57 -9.43
C THR A 261 -27.96 2.50 -7.91
N PHE A 262 -27.26 3.46 -7.31
CA PHE A 262 -27.12 3.61 -5.86
C PHE A 262 -26.68 5.04 -5.51
N SER A 263 -26.76 5.38 -4.23
CA SER A 263 -26.35 6.66 -3.65
C SER A 263 -25.23 6.47 -2.61
N GLY A 264 -24.69 7.58 -2.10
CA GLY A 264 -23.63 7.51 -1.09
C GLY A 264 -24.04 6.81 0.22
N THR A 265 -25.34 6.81 0.56
CA THR A 265 -25.86 6.11 1.75
C THR A 265 -25.86 4.60 1.60
N ASP A 266 -25.90 4.12 0.35
CA ASP A 266 -25.92 2.69 0.03
C ASP A 266 -24.51 2.07 0.02
N VAL A 267 -23.47 2.90 0.24
CA VAL A 267 -22.09 2.47 0.49
C VAL A 267 -21.87 2.32 2.00
N TYR A 268 -22.01 1.08 2.48
CA TYR A 268 -21.89 0.72 3.88
C TYR A 268 -20.42 0.47 4.27
N HIS A 269 -19.96 1.26 5.25
CA HIS A 269 -18.59 1.24 5.80
C HIS A 269 -17.46 1.12 4.76
N GLN A 270 -17.63 1.69 3.57
CA GLN A 270 -16.62 1.67 2.49
C GLN A 270 -16.24 0.26 1.99
N HIS A 271 -17.04 -0.77 2.29
CA HIS A 271 -16.72 -2.17 1.95
C HIS A 271 -17.89 -2.91 1.29
N VAL A 272 -19.10 -2.39 1.42
CA VAL A 272 -20.29 -2.97 0.81
C VAL A 272 -21.01 -1.90 0.00
N ILE A 273 -21.39 -2.24 -1.23
CA ILE A 273 -22.25 -1.42 -2.08
C ILE A 273 -23.57 -2.17 -2.22
N VAL A 274 -24.67 -1.53 -1.83
CA VAL A 274 -26.02 -1.98 -2.17
C VAL A 274 -26.46 -1.18 -3.39
N PHE A 275 -26.84 -1.85 -4.48
CA PHE A 275 -27.24 -1.17 -5.71
C PHE A 275 -28.39 -1.91 -6.39
N LYS A 276 -29.09 -1.20 -7.28
CA LYS A 276 -30.11 -1.78 -8.15
C LYS A 276 -29.55 -2.06 -9.54
N THR A 277 -29.84 -3.25 -10.08
CA THR A 277 -29.39 -3.65 -11.42
C THR A 277 -29.90 -2.69 -12.51
N PRO A 278 -29.09 -2.39 -13.54
CA PRO A 278 -29.58 -1.64 -14.70
C PRO A 278 -30.56 -2.48 -15.52
N GLN A 279 -31.39 -1.81 -16.32
CA GLN A 279 -32.18 -2.46 -17.35
C GLN A 279 -31.26 -3.01 -18.46
N CYS A 280 -31.51 -4.23 -18.92
CA CYS A 280 -30.78 -4.87 -20.00
C CYS A 280 -31.71 -5.09 -21.21
N ARG A 281 -31.34 -4.57 -22.39
CA ARG A 281 -32.12 -4.76 -23.62
C ARG A 281 -31.76 -6.11 -24.26
N SER A 282 -32.75 -6.98 -24.34
CA SER A 282 -32.57 -8.38 -24.72
C SER A 282 -32.36 -8.63 -26.21
N HIS A 283 -32.73 -7.67 -27.08
CA HIS A 283 -32.73 -7.86 -28.55
C HIS A 283 -33.35 -9.22 -28.99
N GLY A 284 -34.34 -9.74 -28.24
CA GLY A 284 -34.99 -11.02 -28.51
C GLY A 284 -34.36 -12.25 -27.84
N GLN A 285 -33.33 -12.09 -27.02
CA GLN A 285 -32.70 -13.17 -26.25
C GLN A 285 -33.41 -13.40 -24.92
N CYS A 286 -33.53 -14.66 -24.48
CA CYS A 286 -34.06 -14.99 -23.15
C CYS A 286 -33.02 -14.76 -22.04
N GLU A 287 -31.74 -14.85 -22.38
CA GLU A 287 -30.62 -14.67 -21.48
C GLU A 287 -29.53 -13.82 -22.15
N VAL A 288 -28.93 -12.91 -21.38
CA VAL A 288 -27.81 -12.08 -21.82
C VAL A 288 -26.70 -12.21 -20.79
N ASN A 289 -25.59 -12.82 -21.19
CA ASN A 289 -24.38 -12.88 -20.39
C ASN A 289 -23.71 -11.50 -20.33
N ALA A 290 -23.37 -11.11 -19.11
CA ALA A 290 -22.75 -9.85 -18.78
C ALA A 290 -21.58 -10.07 -17.83
N LYS A 291 -20.78 -9.03 -17.69
CA LYS A 291 -19.79 -8.90 -16.63
C LYS A 291 -20.13 -7.69 -15.79
N VAL A 292 -19.88 -7.77 -14.49
CA VAL A 292 -20.00 -6.66 -13.55
C VAL A 292 -18.64 -6.33 -12.95
N CYS A 293 -18.29 -5.04 -12.91
CA CYS A 293 -17.11 -4.54 -12.21
C CYS A 293 -17.43 -3.28 -11.41
N ILE A 294 -16.52 -2.92 -10.49
CA ILE A 294 -16.51 -1.60 -9.86
C ILE A 294 -15.40 -0.75 -10.47
N ARG A 295 -15.64 0.55 -10.62
CA ARG A 295 -14.74 1.50 -11.28
C ARG A 295 -14.74 2.86 -10.59
N ARG A 296 -13.59 3.54 -10.56
CA ARG A 296 -13.51 4.92 -10.04
C ARG A 296 -14.11 5.92 -11.04
N LYS A 297 -14.88 6.90 -10.55
CA LYS A 297 -15.51 7.92 -11.41
C LYS A 297 -14.49 8.93 -11.95
N LYS A 298 -13.59 9.40 -11.08
CA LYS A 298 -12.52 10.36 -11.41
C LYS A 298 -11.45 9.73 -12.31
N ASN A 299 -11.24 8.42 -12.21
CA ASN A 299 -10.30 7.69 -13.04
C ASN A 299 -10.91 6.38 -13.59
N PRO A 300 -11.66 6.45 -14.69
CA PRO A 300 -12.30 5.27 -15.29
C PRO A 300 -11.34 4.16 -15.76
N SER A 301 -10.05 4.44 -15.90
CA SER A 301 -9.07 3.38 -16.21
C SER A 301 -8.86 2.41 -15.03
N ASP A 302 -9.30 2.81 -13.83
CA ASP A 302 -9.17 2.06 -12.59
C ASP A 302 -10.43 1.27 -12.27
N GLN A 303 -10.40 -0.02 -12.59
CA GLN A 303 -11.52 -0.94 -12.44
C GLN A 303 -11.07 -2.28 -11.84
N SER A 304 -11.99 -2.95 -11.14
CA SER A 304 -11.75 -4.31 -10.66
C SER A 304 -11.73 -5.31 -11.81
N LEU A 305 -11.21 -6.51 -11.53
CA LEU A 305 -11.52 -7.68 -12.37
C LEU A 305 -13.04 -7.90 -12.40
N PRO A 306 -13.60 -8.36 -13.55
CA PRO A 306 -15.02 -8.63 -13.65
C PRO A 306 -15.48 -9.86 -12.88
N PHE A 307 -16.74 -9.82 -12.47
CA PHE A 307 -17.56 -10.97 -12.10
C PHE A 307 -18.57 -11.29 -13.19
N ASP A 308 -18.91 -12.56 -13.34
CA ASP A 308 -19.99 -12.98 -14.25
C ASP A 308 -21.37 -12.60 -13.70
N PHE A 309 -22.25 -12.16 -14.59
CA PHE A 309 -23.64 -11.86 -14.28
C PHE A 309 -24.54 -12.20 -15.47
N THR A 310 -25.71 -12.79 -15.24
CA THR A 310 -26.64 -13.14 -16.33
C THR A 310 -27.96 -12.38 -16.17
N PHE A 311 -28.33 -11.61 -17.19
CA PHE A 311 -29.68 -11.05 -17.26
C PHE A 311 -30.64 -12.06 -17.88
N THR A 312 -31.79 -12.28 -17.26
CA THR A 312 -32.82 -13.22 -17.74
C THR A 312 -34.16 -12.52 -17.96
N MET A 313 -34.93 -12.97 -18.96
CA MET A 313 -36.30 -12.49 -19.12
C MET A 313 -37.17 -12.98 -17.95
N PRO A 314 -38.13 -12.16 -17.47
CA PRO A 314 -39.13 -12.60 -16.50
C PRO A 314 -39.95 -13.81 -17.00
N PRO A 315 -40.29 -14.78 -16.14
CA PRO A 315 -41.12 -15.95 -16.48
C PRO A 315 -42.45 -15.61 -17.19
N THR A 316 -43.00 -14.43 -16.94
CA THR A 316 -44.27 -13.95 -17.50
C THR A 316 -44.24 -13.63 -18.99
N LEU A 317 -43.05 -13.50 -19.60
CA LEU A 317 -42.90 -13.22 -21.04
C LEU A 317 -42.63 -14.46 -21.90
N TYR A 318 -42.39 -15.63 -21.28
CA TYR A 318 -42.18 -16.87 -22.03
C TYR A 318 -43.47 -17.47 -22.62
N SER A 319 -44.65 -17.03 -22.15
CA SER A 319 -45.94 -17.68 -22.45
C SER A 319 -46.79 -17.02 -23.53
N ARG A 320 -46.26 -16.08 -24.33
CA ARG A 320 -46.98 -15.52 -25.48
C ARG A 320 -46.52 -16.14 -26.81
N GLN A 321 -46.45 -17.46 -26.87
CA GLN A 321 -46.65 -18.19 -28.12
C GLN A 321 -48.04 -18.79 -28.06
N GLU A 322 -48.92 -18.36 -28.97
CA GLU A 322 -50.30 -18.80 -29.06
C GLU A 322 -50.36 -20.34 -29.17
N ILE A 323 -50.83 -21.00 -28.12
CA ILE A 323 -51.29 -22.39 -28.21
C ILE A 323 -52.70 -22.30 -28.82
N PRO A 324 -52.97 -22.95 -29.96
CA PRO A 324 -54.34 -23.05 -30.47
C PRO A 324 -55.21 -23.70 -29.40
N MET A 325 -56.30 -23.05 -29.01
CA MET A 325 -57.29 -23.65 -28.12
C MET A 325 -57.93 -24.85 -28.82
N ASP A 326 -57.54 -26.06 -28.45
CA ASP A 326 -58.38 -27.24 -28.65
C ASP A 326 -59.48 -27.22 -27.59
N THR A 327 -60.69 -26.92 -28.04
CA THR A 327 -61.94 -27.13 -27.31
C THR A 327 -62.07 -28.60 -26.97
N ASN A 328 -61.79 -28.99 -25.72
CA ASN A 328 -62.43 -30.11 -25.00
C ASN A 328 -61.80 -30.27 -23.61
N PHE A 329 -62.29 -29.54 -22.60
CA PHE A 329 -62.16 -29.94 -21.19
C PHE A 329 -63.33 -29.36 -20.37
N GLU A 330 -64.54 -29.77 -20.69
CA GLU A 330 -65.62 -29.81 -19.70
C GLU A 330 -65.55 -31.17 -19.00
N THR A 331 -64.90 -31.27 -17.84
CA THR A 331 -65.42 -32.02 -16.69
C THR A 331 -64.57 -31.72 -15.45
N TYR A 332 -65.23 -31.66 -14.29
CA TYR A 332 -64.68 -31.51 -12.93
C TYR A 332 -64.30 -30.10 -12.46
N TYR A 333 -65.31 -29.28 -12.16
CA TYR A 333 -65.35 -28.53 -10.89
C TYR A 333 -66.80 -28.23 -10.48
N HIS A 334 -67.37 -29.13 -9.67
CA HIS A 334 -68.45 -28.78 -8.76
C HIS A 334 -68.15 -29.43 -7.41
N GLN A 335 -67.63 -28.65 -6.45
CA GLN A 335 -68.12 -28.64 -5.06
C GLN A 335 -67.70 -27.31 -4.38
N PRO A 336 -68.60 -26.63 -3.65
CA PRO A 336 -68.32 -25.36 -2.97
C PRO A 336 -67.65 -25.60 -1.60
N THR A 337 -66.55 -24.92 -1.35
CA THR A 337 -65.85 -24.95 -0.05
C THR A 337 -66.67 -24.19 1.00
N GLN A 338 -67.13 -24.89 2.03
CA GLN A 338 -67.76 -24.30 3.22
C GLN A 338 -66.70 -23.74 4.18
N PHE A 339 -66.98 -22.56 4.73
CA PHE A 339 -66.20 -21.92 5.79
C PHE A 339 -66.29 -22.70 7.09
N LEU A 340 -65.16 -22.94 7.76
CA LEU A 340 -65.10 -23.26 9.19
C LEU A 340 -63.95 -22.50 9.85
N THR A 341 -64.32 -21.84 10.95
CA THR A 341 -63.52 -20.96 11.81
C THR A 341 -62.67 -21.74 12.83
N ALA A 342 -61.49 -21.17 13.11
CA ALA A 342 -60.75 -21.11 14.39
C ALA A 342 -60.34 -22.39 15.15
N SER A 343 -59.09 -22.29 15.64
CA SER A 343 -58.43 -23.01 16.75
C SER A 343 -57.77 -24.36 16.45
N GLY A 344 -56.44 -24.41 16.68
CA GLY A 344 -55.67 -25.65 16.81
C GLY A 344 -54.34 -25.63 16.07
N VAL A 345 -53.25 -25.25 16.76
CA VAL A 345 -51.87 -25.58 16.35
C VAL A 345 -51.62 -27.04 16.71
N PRO A 346 -51.02 -27.87 15.83
CA PRO A 346 -49.80 -28.55 16.26
C PRO A 346 -48.74 -28.78 15.16
N ASN A 347 -47.48 -28.57 15.59
CA ASN A 347 -46.24 -29.32 15.33
C ASN A 347 -45.95 -29.94 13.95
N TYR A 348 -44.85 -29.50 13.35
CA TYR A 348 -44.04 -30.33 12.46
C TYR A 348 -42.74 -30.74 13.15
N GLN A 349 -42.58 -32.06 13.34
CA GLN A 349 -41.35 -32.72 13.77
C GLN A 349 -40.31 -32.71 12.63
N LEU A 350 -39.07 -32.37 12.96
CA LEU A 350 -37.91 -32.42 12.07
C LEU A 350 -37.40 -33.87 12.01
N HIS A 351 -37.33 -34.47 10.81
CA HIS A 351 -36.68 -35.76 10.59
C HIS A 351 -35.24 -35.56 10.08
N ASN A 352 -34.31 -36.24 10.74
CA ASN A 352 -32.87 -36.30 10.46
C ASN A 352 -32.57 -37.05 9.16
N ILE A 353 -31.51 -36.62 8.47
CA ILE A 353 -30.73 -37.46 7.56
C ILE A 353 -29.26 -37.41 8.01
N THR A 354 -28.77 -38.56 8.46
CA THR A 354 -27.37 -38.90 8.71
C THR A 354 -26.73 -39.37 7.41
N ASP A 355 -25.53 -38.88 7.10
CA ASP A 355 -24.36 -39.72 6.74
C ASP A 355 -23.21 -38.85 6.22
N MET A 356 -22.13 -38.77 7.00
CA MET A 356 -20.74 -38.56 6.56
C MET A 356 -19.81 -39.20 7.60
N PRO A 357 -18.75 -39.93 7.20
CA PRO A 357 -17.88 -40.66 8.11
C PRO A 357 -16.80 -39.78 8.76
N SER A 358 -16.37 -40.24 9.93
CA SER A 358 -15.47 -39.64 10.90
C SER A 358 -13.98 -39.86 10.62
N ASP A 359 -13.14 -38.96 11.16
CA ASP A 359 -11.94 -39.20 12.00
C ASP A 359 -10.93 -38.03 11.82
N ILE A 360 -10.25 -37.42 12.81
CA ILE A 360 -10.06 -37.60 14.26
C ILE A 360 -9.42 -36.31 14.86
N ASN A 361 -9.82 -35.97 16.10
CA ASN A 361 -9.18 -35.19 17.19
C ASN A 361 -8.50 -33.82 16.97
N TYR A 362 -8.97 -32.81 17.71
CA TYR A 362 -8.18 -32.21 18.80
C TYR A 362 -9.07 -31.64 19.93
N SER A 363 -8.52 -31.76 21.12
CA SER A 363 -8.98 -31.49 22.49
C SER A 363 -9.78 -30.21 22.79
N SER A 364 -10.74 -30.42 23.68
CA SER A 364 -11.51 -29.49 24.51
C SER A 364 -10.68 -28.53 25.37
N ASN A 365 -11.13 -27.28 25.49
CA ASN A 365 -11.46 -26.66 26.78
C ASN A 365 -12.18 -25.32 26.58
N SER A 366 -13.46 -25.29 26.96
CA SER A 366 -14.26 -24.07 27.11
C SER A 366 -14.85 -24.04 28.52
N SER A 367 -14.52 -23.01 29.28
CA SER A 367 -15.16 -22.68 30.56
C SER A 367 -16.17 -21.56 30.32
N TYR A 368 -17.42 -21.84 30.68
CA TYR A 368 -18.60 -20.98 30.62
C TYR A 368 -18.51 -19.73 31.52
N SER A 369 -19.15 -18.63 31.10
CA SER A 369 -20.19 -17.99 31.94
C SER A 369 -21.11 -17.08 31.13
N GLN A 370 -22.41 -17.26 31.44
CA GLN A 370 -23.60 -16.68 30.84
C GLN A 370 -23.84 -15.23 31.30
N TYR A 371 -24.48 -14.43 30.44
CA TYR A 371 -25.28 -13.27 30.86
C TYR A 371 -26.66 -13.32 30.17
N PRO A 372 -27.76 -12.94 30.87
CA PRO A 372 -29.13 -13.11 30.39
C PRO A 372 -29.64 -11.92 29.56
N HIS A 373 -30.79 -12.19 28.94
CA HIS A 373 -31.48 -11.46 27.87
C HIS A 373 -32.23 -10.18 28.31
N ASN A 374 -32.20 -9.17 27.43
CA ASN A 374 -33.21 -8.18 27.03
C ASN A 374 -34.13 -7.46 28.05
N THR A 375 -34.12 -6.12 27.98
CA THR A 375 -35.35 -5.29 27.91
C THR A 375 -35.07 -3.94 27.19
N PRO A 376 -36.05 -3.36 26.45
CA PRO A 376 -35.88 -2.18 25.60
C PRO A 376 -36.24 -0.86 26.32
N ILE A 377 -35.57 0.25 25.97
CA ILE A 377 -35.92 1.61 26.45
C ILE A 377 -36.06 2.58 25.26
N PRO A 378 -37.05 3.49 25.23
CA PRO A 378 -37.47 4.25 24.05
C PRO A 378 -36.74 5.61 23.88
N PHE A 379 -36.77 6.14 22.65
CA PHE A 379 -36.29 7.47 22.27
C PHE A 379 -37.28 8.60 22.65
N HIS A 380 -36.78 9.73 23.21
CA HIS A 380 -37.02 11.12 22.74
C HIS A 380 -36.20 12.17 23.57
N PRO A 381 -36.14 13.49 23.23
CA PRO A 381 -34.96 14.16 22.66
C PRO A 381 -34.38 15.32 23.53
N SER A 382 -33.27 15.90 23.05
CA SER A 382 -32.80 17.29 23.26
C SER A 382 -32.46 17.77 24.68
N TYR A 383 -31.17 17.87 25.01
CA TYR A 383 -30.66 18.95 25.86
C TYR A 383 -29.16 19.23 25.61
N ILE A 384 -28.85 20.48 25.26
CA ILE A 384 -27.49 21.08 25.28
C ILE A 384 -27.59 22.23 26.29
N PRO A 385 -26.68 22.33 27.28
CA PRO A 385 -25.70 23.43 27.29
C PRO A 385 -24.27 23.02 27.71
N GLN A 386 -23.30 23.82 27.25
CA GLN A 386 -21.83 23.77 27.44
C GLN A 386 -21.35 24.32 28.81
N PRO A 387 -20.05 24.67 29.03
CA PRO A 387 -18.79 23.90 29.02
C PRO A 387 -18.05 23.97 30.40
N ASP A 388 -16.82 23.46 30.45
CA ASP A 388 -15.80 23.55 31.52
C ASP A 388 -15.90 22.59 32.72
N ASN A 389 -15.01 21.59 32.72
CA ASN A 389 -14.04 21.37 33.82
C ASN A 389 -13.00 20.31 33.43
N THR A 390 -11.74 20.72 33.40
CA THR A 390 -10.52 19.89 33.29
C THR A 390 -10.37 18.94 34.49
N PRO A 391 -9.95 17.67 34.31
CA PRO A 391 -9.51 16.85 35.42
C PRO A 391 -8.03 17.13 35.77
N HIS A 392 -7.83 17.59 37.00
CA HIS A 392 -6.54 17.76 37.67
C HIS A 392 -5.91 16.38 37.96
N ILE A 393 -4.63 16.20 37.61
CA ILE A 393 -3.82 15.03 37.99
C ILE A 393 -3.28 15.25 39.42
N PRO A 394 -3.40 14.30 40.37
CA PRO A 394 -2.73 14.38 41.67
C PRO A 394 -1.25 13.95 41.59
N PRO A 395 -0.35 14.49 42.44
CA PRO A 395 1.08 14.25 42.35
C PRO A 395 1.52 12.92 42.97
N LEU A 396 2.61 12.35 42.43
CA LEU A 396 3.34 11.22 42.99
C LEU A 396 3.81 11.50 44.43
N GLN A 397 3.55 10.55 45.33
CA GLN A 397 4.28 10.43 46.60
C GLN A 397 5.24 9.24 46.55
N SER A 398 6.49 9.57 46.88
CA SER A 398 7.63 8.70 47.11
C SER A 398 7.45 7.86 48.38
N GLN A 399 7.74 6.56 48.30
CA GLN A 399 8.21 5.80 49.47
C GLN A 399 9.38 4.89 49.09
N ASP A 400 10.39 5.01 49.95
CA ASP A 400 11.70 4.38 49.97
C ASP A 400 11.64 2.86 50.17
N TYR A 401 12.54 2.15 49.48
CA TYR A 401 13.19 0.97 50.07
C TYR A 401 14.67 0.96 49.67
N SER A 402 15.52 1.15 50.68
CA SER A 402 16.97 1.06 50.61
C SER A 402 17.46 -0.29 51.14
N SER A 403 18.39 -0.91 50.39
CA SER A 403 19.59 -1.64 50.86
C SER A 403 19.39 -3.01 51.53
N THR A 404 20.01 -4.11 51.07
CA THR A 404 21.44 -4.48 51.20
C THR A 404 21.64 -5.94 50.62
N PRO A 405 22.81 -6.63 50.72
CA PRO A 405 23.86 -6.71 49.69
C PRO A 405 24.26 -8.16 49.28
N SER A 406 25.23 -8.28 48.37
CA SER A 406 25.87 -9.52 47.86
C SER A 406 26.46 -10.44 48.95
N PRO A 407 26.88 -11.67 48.56
CA PRO A 407 28.30 -11.99 48.77
C PRO A 407 29.00 -12.75 47.61
N PHE A 408 30.33 -12.58 47.66
CA PHE A 408 31.42 -13.13 46.84
C PHE A 408 31.69 -14.63 47.05
N TYR A 409 32.41 -15.24 46.09
CA TYR A 409 33.68 -15.96 46.35
C TYR A 409 34.67 -15.78 45.19
N GLN A 410 35.95 -15.66 45.54
CA GLN A 410 37.13 -15.33 44.74
C GLN A 410 38.22 -16.40 45.00
N HIS A 411 39.29 -16.41 44.17
CA HIS A 411 40.56 -17.19 44.15
C HIS A 411 40.65 -18.22 43.00
N ASP A 412 41.73 -18.35 42.19
CA ASP A 412 43.16 -18.00 42.31
C ASP A 412 43.81 -17.84 40.89
N MET A 413 44.61 -16.80 40.62
CA MET A 413 46.11 -16.67 40.58
C MET A 413 46.91 -17.15 39.33
N GLN A 414 47.56 -16.14 38.71
CA GLN A 414 48.97 -16.02 38.24
C GLN A 414 49.55 -16.80 37.03
N ARG A 415 50.02 -16.04 36.01
CA ARG A 415 51.43 -15.89 35.51
C ARG A 415 51.41 -15.13 34.16
N SER A 416 51.91 -13.89 34.06
CA SER A 416 53.30 -13.42 33.83
C SER A 416 53.90 -13.70 32.43
N HIS A 417 54.24 -12.59 31.73
CA HIS A 417 55.38 -12.30 30.82
C HIS A 417 54.93 -11.50 29.58
N GLN A 418 55.13 -10.18 29.56
CA GLN A 418 56.30 -9.45 29.04
C GLN A 418 56.30 -9.27 27.51
N SER A 419 55.97 -8.04 27.09
CA SER A 419 56.41 -7.31 25.87
C SER A 419 57.95 -7.36 25.68
N PRO A 420 58.57 -6.94 24.53
CA PRO A 420 58.12 -5.79 23.74
C PRO A 420 58.57 -5.59 22.26
N TYR A 421 58.08 -4.48 21.69
CA TYR A 421 58.67 -3.58 20.67
C TYR A 421 59.13 -4.12 19.30
N SER A 422 58.58 -3.56 18.22
CA SER A 422 59.33 -2.68 17.29
C SER A 422 58.41 -2.05 16.22
N GLY A 423 58.36 -0.70 16.24
CA GLY A 423 57.95 0.15 15.12
C GLY A 423 59.17 0.64 14.32
N PRO A 424 59.01 1.60 13.39
CA PRO A 424 59.36 1.45 11.97
C PRO A 424 60.77 1.95 11.60
N ARG A 425 61.30 1.46 10.47
CA ARG A 425 62.55 1.94 9.88
C ARG A 425 62.28 2.64 8.55
N ALA A 426 62.49 3.95 8.53
CA ALA A 426 62.64 4.77 7.34
C ALA A 426 64.04 4.54 6.72
N SER A 427 64.13 4.63 5.40
CA SER A 427 65.38 4.76 4.65
C SER A 427 65.29 5.99 3.75
N ASN A 428 66.11 6.99 4.06
CA ASN A 428 66.44 8.15 3.23
C ASN A 428 67.84 7.93 2.63
N SER A 429 67.97 8.15 1.32
CA SER A 429 69.12 8.60 0.51
C SER A 429 68.79 8.20 -0.95
N SER A 430 68.89 9.03 -1.98
CA SER A 430 69.86 10.11 -2.24
C SER A 430 69.25 11.14 -3.19
N HIS A 431 69.53 12.42 -2.94
CA HIS A 431 69.53 13.46 -3.96
C HIS A 431 70.85 13.36 -4.74
N ASP A 432 70.76 13.43 -6.07
CA ASP A 432 71.86 13.90 -6.92
C ASP A 432 71.33 15.00 -7.84
N ASN A 433 72.03 16.14 -7.79
CA ASN A 433 71.93 17.27 -8.70
C ASN A 433 72.80 16.96 -9.93
N MET A 434 72.31 17.14 -11.18
CA MET A 434 73.07 17.93 -12.17
C MET A 434 72.23 18.35 -13.39
N LYS A 435 72.28 19.66 -13.64
CA LYS A 435 72.19 20.40 -14.90
C LYS A 435 72.14 19.58 -16.22
N MET A 436 71.11 19.83 -17.03
CA MET A 436 71.17 20.56 -18.31
C MET A 436 69.76 20.89 -18.80
#